data_AF-A0A519SK30-F1
#
_entry.id   AF-A0A519SK30-F1
#
_cell.length_a   1.000
_cell.length_b   1.000
_cell.length_c   1.000
_cell.angle_alpha   90.00
_cell.angle_beta   90.00
_cell.angle_gamma   90.00
#
_symmetry.space_group_name_H-M   'P 1'
#
loop_
_entity.id
_entity.type
_entity.pdbx_description
1 polymer ?
#
loop_
_entity_poly.entity_id
_entity_poly.type
_entity_poly.pdbx_seq_one_letter_code
_entity_poly.pdbx_strand_id
1 'polypeptide(L)'
;KKDTYLESYLFGISEKVNDKAYNLKLSHFFDPNTGKFIYTIQKNVSSYFVMKQLQFNLRKTFNVKPSDRHYIVKQLKSIMGDDFPKYIVRTDIKSFYESIPQYKLLKILSNNPLLSPQSFRFIKNLIYEYNIITNQVKIEADKRIGIPRGIGISAYLSELFMRDIDENIQRLNAVSYYARYVDDIIIIFTPPYKKDDKNYFLNLVEKIIEDEGLKINIKSDDGFVNKFKHLLGGTNNNEEKLFQVAKLLLQCEQILSFQTHHYLKLIQQQVYSVSVDVNSRIDEIDRIVSSEIKSIENNKTFQCNLFKSSNNFSINFLGYKFVLRNGRFSEILLSDKKMEKYQARMKLTFQAFSASRRYNYAESRKLLHSRLSYLTKNTRLTMPKKDFIGIYYSNNLINESCSSLKELNSMLYDIIDQNLPDPKDEQLRVRLKRFCFIDGFSKRTFYNLTSKVLPKIKDKSGSYLRTNFEKIVYIWE
;
A
#
# COMPACT_ATOMS: atom_id res chain seq x y z
N LYS A 1 43.28 7.68 -20.88
CA LYS A 1 43.59 8.13 -19.48
C LYS A 1 42.37 7.97 -18.55
N LYS A 2 41.24 8.65 -18.80
CA LYS A 2 40.03 8.50 -17.97
C LYS A 2 39.46 7.08 -17.99
N ASP A 3 39.37 6.47 -19.18
CA ASP A 3 38.83 5.11 -19.33
C ASP A 3 39.74 4.07 -18.70
N THR A 4 41.04 4.17 -18.90
CA THR A 4 42.05 3.32 -18.25
C THR A 4 41.98 3.39 -16.72
N TYR A 5 41.78 4.58 -16.16
CA TYR A 5 41.59 4.76 -14.72
C TYR A 5 40.28 4.13 -14.24
N LEU A 6 39.20 4.30 -15.00
CA LEU A 6 37.90 3.68 -14.70
C LEU A 6 38.00 2.16 -14.74
N GLU A 7 38.63 1.59 -15.76
CA GLU A 7 38.86 0.15 -15.90
C GLU A 7 39.67 -0.40 -14.73
N SER A 8 40.77 0.26 -14.37
CA SER A 8 41.59 -0.13 -13.21
C SER A 8 40.78 -0.10 -11.91
N TYR A 9 39.93 0.92 -11.73
CA TYR A 9 39.04 1.02 -10.57
C TYR A 9 37.96 -0.07 -10.54
N LEU A 10 37.33 -0.36 -11.68
CA LEU A 10 36.34 -1.42 -11.81
C LEU A 10 36.96 -2.81 -11.63
N PHE A 11 38.19 -3.02 -12.09
CA PHE A 11 38.95 -4.24 -11.88
C PHE A 11 39.18 -4.50 -10.40
N GLY A 12 39.66 -3.49 -9.64
CA GLY A 12 39.83 -3.62 -8.19
C GLY A 12 38.52 -3.90 -7.44
N ILE A 13 37.39 -3.36 -7.91
CA ILE A 13 36.06 -3.74 -7.36
C ILE A 13 35.74 -5.20 -7.65
N SER A 14 36.03 -5.68 -8.86
CA SER A 14 35.79 -7.06 -9.27
C SER A 14 36.61 -8.05 -8.44
N GLU A 15 37.91 -7.80 -8.25
CA GLU A 15 38.77 -8.61 -7.38
C GLU A 15 38.21 -8.69 -5.95
N LYS A 16 37.84 -7.55 -5.38
CA LYS A 16 37.23 -7.49 -4.04
C LYS A 16 35.93 -8.31 -3.94
N VAL A 17 35.09 -8.30 -4.97
CA VAL A 17 33.81 -9.03 -4.99
C VAL A 17 34.01 -10.54 -5.22
N ASN A 18 35.05 -10.91 -5.96
CA ASN A 18 35.39 -12.30 -6.26
C ASN A 18 36.09 -13.01 -5.08
N ASP A 19 36.57 -12.26 -4.10
CA ASP A 19 37.08 -12.81 -2.85
C ASP A 19 36.03 -13.73 -2.16
N LYS A 20 36.50 -14.85 -1.61
CA LYS A 20 35.67 -15.83 -0.91
C LYS A 20 35.05 -15.26 0.37
N ALA A 21 35.74 -14.34 1.04
CA ALA A 21 35.31 -13.67 2.27
C ALA A 21 34.33 -12.52 2.02
N TYR A 22 34.20 -12.04 0.79
CA TYR A 22 33.28 -10.95 0.47
C TYR A 22 31.82 -11.40 0.66
N ASN A 23 31.13 -10.72 1.58
CA ASN A 23 29.74 -10.95 1.89
C ASN A 23 28.98 -9.62 1.89
N LEU A 24 27.73 -9.65 1.43
CA LEU A 24 26.82 -8.54 1.58
C LEU A 24 26.38 -8.47 3.05
N LYS A 25 26.21 -7.25 3.54
CA LYS A 25 25.73 -6.98 4.90
C LYS A 25 24.39 -6.26 4.84
N LEU A 26 23.46 -6.73 5.66
CA LEU A 26 22.13 -6.14 5.78
C LEU A 26 22.02 -5.21 6.98
N SER A 27 21.28 -4.13 6.78
CA SER A 27 20.77 -3.25 7.82
C SER A 27 19.27 -3.09 7.65
N HIS A 28 18.55 -2.73 8.71
CA HIS A 28 17.11 -2.55 8.65
C HIS A 28 16.68 -1.30 9.41
N PHE A 29 15.52 -0.76 9.06
CA PHE A 29 14.85 0.30 9.80
C PHE A 29 13.33 0.05 9.79
N PHE A 30 12.64 0.51 10.83
CA PHE A 30 11.18 0.43 10.88
C PHE A 30 10.58 1.58 10.06
N ASP A 31 9.64 1.27 9.16
CA ASP A 31 8.87 2.28 8.44
C ASP A 31 7.48 2.43 9.07
N PRO A 32 7.21 3.54 9.79
CA PRO A 32 5.92 3.77 10.43
C PRO A 32 4.74 3.81 9.46
N ASN A 33 4.98 4.18 8.20
CA ASN A 33 3.89 4.29 7.20
C ASN A 33 3.36 2.94 6.76
N THR A 34 4.26 1.94 6.66
CA THR A 34 3.89 0.58 6.29
C THR A 34 3.73 -0.34 7.49
N GLY A 35 4.20 0.07 8.67
CA GLY A 35 4.24 -0.75 9.88
C GLY A 35 5.19 -1.94 9.77
N LYS A 36 6.16 -1.88 8.84
CA LYS A 36 7.05 -2.99 8.52
C LYS A 36 8.51 -2.57 8.56
N PHE A 37 9.39 -3.54 8.81
CA PHE A 37 10.81 -3.34 8.66
C PHE A 37 11.22 -3.35 7.18
N ILE A 38 12.03 -2.36 6.80
CA ILE A 38 12.64 -2.25 5.49
C ILE A 38 14.12 -2.57 5.62
N TYR A 39 14.59 -3.49 4.78
CA TYR A 39 15.96 -3.95 4.73
C TYR A 39 16.72 -3.23 3.62
N THR A 40 17.96 -2.91 3.91
CA THR A 40 18.89 -2.19 3.05
C THR A 40 20.24 -2.88 3.06
N ILE A 41 20.97 -2.73 1.97
CA ILE A 41 22.36 -3.21 1.89
C ILE A 41 23.28 -2.03 2.18
N GLN A 42 24.43 -2.33 2.77
CA GLN A 42 25.50 -1.36 2.95
C GLN A 42 25.73 -0.51 1.69
N LYS A 43 25.73 0.82 1.87
CA LYS A 43 25.87 1.79 0.78
C LYS A 43 27.33 1.93 0.36
N ASN A 44 27.85 0.93 -0.33
CA ASN A 44 29.18 0.95 -0.94
C ASN A 44 29.11 0.56 -2.43
N VAL A 45 30.15 0.91 -3.19
CA VAL A 45 30.20 0.72 -4.65
C VAL A 45 30.17 -0.77 -5.03
N SER A 46 30.90 -1.62 -4.31
CA SER A 46 30.92 -3.07 -4.55
C SER A 46 29.52 -3.67 -4.41
N SER A 47 28.82 -3.38 -3.31
CA SER A 47 27.48 -3.89 -3.03
C SER A 47 26.45 -3.37 -4.05
N TYR A 48 26.61 -2.15 -4.55
CA TYR A 48 25.81 -1.63 -5.65
C TYR A 48 25.97 -2.47 -6.91
N PHE A 49 27.21 -2.74 -7.34
CA PHE A 49 27.47 -3.54 -8.54
C PHE A 49 27.03 -5.00 -8.39
N VAL A 50 27.28 -5.64 -7.24
CA VAL A 50 26.77 -6.99 -6.96
C VAL A 50 25.25 -7.02 -7.07
N MET A 51 24.55 -6.06 -6.46
CA MET A 51 23.09 -5.98 -6.54
C MET A 51 22.60 -5.80 -7.98
N LYS A 52 23.26 -4.94 -8.77
CA LYS A 52 22.91 -4.75 -10.19
C LYS A 52 23.17 -6.00 -11.03
N GLN A 53 24.27 -6.69 -10.79
CA GLN A 53 24.60 -7.92 -11.49
C GLN A 53 23.63 -9.05 -11.13
N LEU A 54 23.28 -9.20 -9.84
CA LEU A 54 22.29 -10.18 -9.40
C LEU A 54 20.91 -9.92 -10.02
N GLN A 55 20.46 -8.66 -10.06
CA GLN A 55 19.21 -8.29 -10.72
C GLN A 55 19.23 -8.64 -12.22
N PHE A 56 20.35 -8.37 -12.89
CA PHE A 56 20.53 -8.72 -14.30
C PHE A 56 20.50 -10.24 -14.51
N ASN A 57 21.26 -11.00 -13.71
CA ASN A 57 21.34 -12.45 -13.80
C ASN A 57 19.97 -13.10 -13.55
N LEU A 58 19.28 -12.72 -12.46
CA LEU A 58 17.94 -13.26 -12.16
C LEU A 58 16.93 -12.96 -13.27
N ARG A 59 16.92 -11.72 -13.77
CA ARG A 59 16.03 -11.32 -14.86
C ARG A 59 16.31 -12.11 -16.14
N LYS A 60 17.58 -12.27 -16.50
CA LYS A 60 18.00 -12.98 -17.73
C LYS A 60 17.73 -14.48 -17.62
N THR A 61 18.07 -15.09 -16.48
CA THR A 61 17.97 -16.53 -16.26
C THR A 61 16.53 -17.00 -16.14
N PHE A 62 15.70 -16.29 -15.38
CA PHE A 62 14.34 -16.76 -15.08
C PHE A 62 13.25 -16.07 -15.91
N ASN A 63 13.61 -15.12 -16.78
CA ASN A 63 12.66 -14.26 -17.51
C ASN A 63 11.59 -13.63 -16.61
N VAL A 64 11.93 -13.38 -15.35
CA VAL A 64 11.03 -12.77 -14.37
C VAL A 64 10.96 -11.27 -14.62
N LYS A 65 9.74 -10.76 -14.81
CA LYS A 65 9.47 -9.33 -14.89
C LYS A 65 8.37 -9.00 -13.87
N PRO A 66 8.57 -7.97 -13.03
CA PRO A 66 7.49 -7.49 -12.18
C PRO A 66 6.28 -7.11 -13.02
N SER A 67 5.10 -7.50 -12.57
CA SER A 67 3.85 -7.16 -13.24
C SER A 67 3.66 -5.64 -13.35
N ASP A 68 3.13 -5.19 -14.49
CA ASP A 68 2.82 -3.78 -14.69
C ASP A 68 1.46 -3.45 -14.05
N ARG A 69 1.51 -2.70 -12.94
CA ARG A 69 0.33 -2.20 -12.23
C ARG A 69 -0.64 -1.47 -13.14
N HIS A 70 -0.14 -0.58 -14.00
CA HIS A 70 -0.99 0.21 -14.88
C HIS A 70 -1.69 -0.67 -15.92
N TYR A 71 -0.96 -1.64 -16.48
CA TYR A 71 -1.54 -2.62 -17.40
C TYR A 71 -2.64 -3.45 -16.74
N ILE A 72 -2.40 -3.99 -15.53
CA ILE A 72 -3.39 -4.78 -14.79
C ILE A 72 -4.68 -3.98 -14.55
N VAL A 73 -4.57 -2.74 -14.05
CA VAL A 73 -5.76 -1.91 -13.76
C VAL A 73 -6.50 -1.55 -15.05
N LYS A 74 -5.79 -1.33 -16.17
CA LYS A 74 -6.40 -1.08 -17.47
C LYS A 74 -7.19 -2.30 -17.98
N GLN A 75 -6.61 -3.50 -17.90
CA GLN A 75 -7.30 -4.75 -18.27
C GLN A 75 -8.52 -4.97 -17.38
N LEU A 76 -8.35 -4.82 -16.06
CA LEU A 76 -9.45 -4.93 -15.11
C LEU A 76 -10.58 -3.94 -15.42
N LYS A 77 -10.27 -2.67 -15.74
CA LYS A 77 -11.29 -1.68 -16.15
C LYS A 77 -12.09 -2.17 -17.37
N SER A 78 -11.42 -2.79 -18.35
CA SER A 78 -12.08 -3.34 -19.53
C SER A 78 -13.01 -4.50 -19.17
N ILE A 79 -12.54 -5.45 -18.36
CA ILE A 79 -13.33 -6.63 -17.97
C ILE A 79 -14.47 -6.23 -17.04
N MET A 80 -14.27 -5.27 -16.14
CA MET A 80 -15.38 -4.78 -15.31
C MET A 80 -16.48 -4.12 -16.16
N GLY A 81 -16.12 -3.53 -17.30
CA GLY A 81 -17.04 -2.82 -18.19
C GLY A 81 -17.93 -3.71 -19.07
N ASP A 82 -17.66 -5.02 -19.17
CA ASP A 82 -18.51 -5.93 -19.93
C ASP A 82 -19.69 -6.45 -19.07
N ASP A 83 -20.83 -6.75 -19.72
CA ASP A 83 -22.07 -7.22 -19.07
C ASP A 83 -22.08 -8.73 -18.76
N PHE A 84 -20.96 -9.44 -18.90
CA PHE A 84 -20.91 -10.89 -18.71
C PHE A 84 -21.02 -11.26 -17.22
N PRO A 85 -21.82 -12.27 -16.83
CA PRO A 85 -21.88 -12.75 -15.46
C PRO A 85 -20.53 -13.32 -14.99
N LYS A 86 -19.97 -12.75 -13.92
CA LYS A 86 -18.66 -13.16 -13.39
C LYS A 86 -18.60 -13.14 -11.88
N TYR A 87 -17.68 -13.93 -11.33
CA TYR A 87 -17.25 -13.85 -9.95
C TYR A 87 -15.90 -13.15 -9.90
N ILE A 88 -15.73 -12.22 -8.98
CA ILE A 88 -14.45 -11.53 -8.76
C ILE A 88 -13.92 -11.98 -7.41
N VAL A 89 -12.76 -12.63 -7.42
CA VAL A 89 -12.01 -12.93 -6.20
C VAL A 89 -10.83 -11.97 -6.16
N ARG A 90 -10.80 -11.12 -5.13
CA ARG A 90 -9.60 -10.36 -4.77
C ARG A 90 -9.01 -10.99 -3.53
N THR A 91 -7.70 -11.16 -3.48
CA THR A 91 -6.99 -11.57 -2.26
C THR A 91 -5.64 -10.86 -2.13
N ASP A 92 -5.03 -10.97 -0.96
CA ASP A 92 -3.70 -10.43 -0.62
C ASP A 92 -2.95 -11.46 0.20
N ILE A 93 -1.66 -11.64 -0.05
CA ILE A 93 -0.85 -12.60 0.73
C ILE A 93 -0.40 -11.94 2.04
N LYS A 94 -0.75 -12.57 3.16
CA LYS A 94 -0.39 -12.10 4.50
C LYS A 94 1.12 -12.11 4.67
N SER A 95 1.66 -10.93 4.99
CA SER A 95 3.09 -10.71 5.23
C SER A 95 3.98 -11.31 4.13
N PHE A 96 3.58 -11.14 2.87
CA PHE A 96 4.15 -11.83 1.70
C PHE A 96 5.67 -12.08 1.72
N TYR A 97 6.49 -11.02 1.73
CA TYR A 97 7.94 -11.20 1.76
C TYR A 97 8.42 -11.92 3.01
N GLU A 98 7.76 -11.72 4.15
CA GLU A 98 8.14 -12.30 5.43
C GLU A 98 7.66 -13.75 5.59
N SER A 99 6.71 -14.22 4.77
CA SER A 99 6.10 -15.56 4.84
C SER A 99 6.64 -16.57 3.82
N ILE A 100 7.41 -16.15 2.81
CA ILE A 100 7.97 -17.05 1.79
C ILE A 100 8.83 -18.16 2.44
N PRO A 101 8.52 -19.45 2.26
CA PRO A 101 9.35 -20.54 2.78
C PRO A 101 10.73 -20.58 2.11
N GLN A 102 11.80 -20.35 2.90
CA GLN A 102 13.15 -20.20 2.36
C GLN A 102 13.65 -21.49 1.70
N TYR A 103 13.32 -22.66 2.27
CA TYR A 103 13.75 -23.94 1.74
C TYR A 103 13.17 -24.22 0.35
N LYS A 104 11.88 -23.92 0.12
CA LYS A 104 11.22 -24.06 -1.19
C LYS A 104 11.87 -23.14 -2.21
N LEU A 105 12.06 -21.86 -1.87
CA LEU A 105 12.72 -20.89 -2.73
C LEU A 105 14.16 -21.32 -3.10
N LEU A 106 14.94 -21.77 -2.12
CA LEU A 106 16.31 -22.24 -2.34
C LEU A 106 16.36 -23.50 -3.21
N LYS A 107 15.38 -24.40 -3.08
CA LYS A 107 15.24 -25.59 -3.93
C LYS A 107 14.94 -25.21 -5.39
N ILE A 108 14.05 -24.25 -5.62
CA ILE A 108 13.77 -23.72 -6.97
C ILE A 108 15.05 -23.16 -7.60
N LEU A 109 15.82 -22.39 -6.82
CA LEU A 109 17.08 -21.81 -7.29
C LEU A 109 18.17 -22.85 -7.54
N SER A 110 18.33 -23.85 -6.66
CA SER A 110 19.37 -24.87 -6.80
C SER A 110 19.11 -25.82 -7.96
N ASN A 111 17.84 -26.08 -8.26
CA ASN A 111 17.44 -26.95 -9.37
C ASN A 111 17.57 -26.28 -10.74
N ASN A 112 17.97 -25.00 -10.79
CA ASN A 112 18.13 -24.27 -12.03
C ASN A 112 19.63 -24.10 -12.40
N PRO A 113 20.16 -24.88 -13.35
CA PRO A 113 21.59 -24.84 -13.68
C PRO A 113 22.03 -23.54 -14.37
N LEU A 114 21.09 -22.71 -14.85
CA LEU A 114 21.39 -21.45 -15.54
C LEU A 114 21.76 -20.32 -14.58
N LEU A 115 21.57 -20.50 -13.26
CA LEU A 115 21.99 -19.52 -12.26
C LEU A 115 23.44 -19.76 -11.86
N SER A 116 24.31 -18.77 -12.10
CA SER A 116 25.73 -18.90 -11.73
C SER A 116 25.93 -19.23 -10.24
N PRO A 117 26.92 -20.08 -9.88
CA PRO A 117 27.22 -20.42 -8.49
C PRO A 117 27.50 -19.20 -7.61
N GLN A 118 28.15 -18.18 -8.15
CA GLN A 118 28.43 -16.94 -7.45
C GLN A 118 27.13 -16.16 -7.14
N SER A 119 26.17 -16.13 -8.06
CA SER A 119 24.88 -15.49 -7.80
C SER A 119 24.11 -16.23 -6.72
N PHE A 120 24.10 -17.56 -6.79
CA PHE A 120 23.47 -18.40 -5.77
C PHE A 120 24.12 -18.22 -4.40
N ARG A 121 25.46 -18.12 -4.32
CA ARG A 121 26.21 -17.79 -3.10
C ARG A 121 25.74 -16.46 -2.49
N PHE A 122 25.64 -15.40 -3.28
CA PHE A 122 25.20 -14.10 -2.77
C PHE A 122 23.74 -14.09 -2.33
N ILE A 123 22.85 -14.83 -3.02
CA ILE A 123 21.45 -14.98 -2.58
C ILE A 123 21.39 -15.71 -1.23
N LYS A 124 22.14 -16.80 -1.07
CA LYS A 124 22.26 -17.52 0.21
C LYS A 124 22.81 -16.62 1.32
N ASN A 125 23.85 -15.83 1.03
CA ASN A 125 24.41 -14.87 1.98
C ASN A 125 23.37 -13.82 2.41
N LEU A 126 22.57 -13.27 1.50
CA LEU A 126 21.51 -12.31 1.85
C LEU A 126 20.40 -12.93 2.71
N ILE A 127 19.98 -14.16 2.39
CA ILE A 127 19.00 -14.88 3.21
C ILE A 127 19.58 -15.20 4.59
N TYR A 128 20.87 -15.54 4.67
CA TYR A 128 21.54 -15.77 5.95
C TYR A 128 21.65 -14.51 6.81
N GLU A 129 22.01 -13.37 6.23
CA GLU A 129 22.02 -12.07 6.93
C GLU A 129 20.62 -11.67 7.41
N TYR A 130 19.59 -11.94 6.61
CA TYR A 130 18.20 -11.75 7.02
C TYR A 130 17.87 -12.62 8.23
N ASN A 131 18.26 -13.90 8.20
CA ASN A 131 18.06 -14.82 9.32
C ASN A 131 18.79 -14.39 10.60
N ILE A 132 19.97 -13.76 10.51
CA ILE A 132 20.64 -13.17 11.66
C ILE A 132 19.76 -12.06 12.25
N ILE A 133 19.33 -11.10 11.43
CA ILE A 133 18.56 -9.94 11.88
C ILE A 133 17.21 -10.37 12.48
N THR A 134 16.56 -11.38 11.90
CA THR A 134 15.27 -11.87 12.37
C THR A 134 15.38 -13.00 13.41
N ASN A 135 16.57 -13.27 13.94
CA ASN A 135 16.84 -14.32 14.93
C ASN A 135 16.40 -15.75 14.52
N GLN A 136 16.45 -16.06 13.22
CA GLN A 136 16.08 -17.36 12.66
C GLN A 136 17.27 -18.34 12.52
N VAL A 137 18.49 -17.92 12.85
CA VAL A 137 19.70 -18.78 12.72
C VAL A 137 19.60 -20.07 13.53
N LYS A 138 18.95 -20.02 14.70
CA LYS A 138 18.74 -21.18 15.57
C LYS A 138 17.56 -22.07 15.17
N ILE A 139 16.75 -21.63 14.20
CA ILE A 139 15.60 -22.39 13.69
C ILE A 139 16.12 -23.40 12.65
N GLU A 140 15.50 -24.58 12.59
CA GLU A 140 15.76 -25.60 11.58
C GLU A 140 15.57 -25.03 10.16
N ALA A 141 16.44 -25.41 9.23
CA ALA A 141 16.55 -24.74 7.93
C ALA A 141 15.27 -24.83 7.06
N ASP A 142 14.50 -25.90 7.21
CA ASP A 142 13.21 -26.15 6.57
C ASP A 142 12.06 -25.30 7.16
N LYS A 143 12.20 -24.82 8.39
CA LYS A 143 11.21 -23.97 9.08
C LYS A 143 11.47 -22.47 8.93
N ARG A 144 12.59 -22.07 8.33
CA ARG A 144 12.94 -20.65 8.14
C ARG A 144 12.09 -20.03 7.04
N ILE A 145 11.63 -18.80 7.30
CA ILE A 145 10.72 -18.06 6.42
C ILE A 145 11.22 -16.65 6.14
N GLY A 146 10.76 -16.14 5.02
CA GLY A 146 10.90 -14.76 4.62
C GLY A 146 12.17 -14.41 3.87
N ILE A 147 12.08 -13.32 3.13
CA ILE A 147 13.17 -12.67 2.39
C ILE A 147 13.13 -11.15 2.67
N PRO A 148 14.28 -10.46 2.61
CA PRO A 148 14.37 -9.06 3.05
C PRO A 148 13.60 -8.10 2.14
N ARG A 149 12.51 -7.52 2.66
CA ARG A 149 11.72 -6.45 2.00
C ARG A 149 12.57 -5.21 1.77
N GLY A 150 12.44 -4.57 0.60
CA GLY A 150 13.18 -3.34 0.27
C GLY A 150 14.45 -3.58 -0.53
N ILE A 151 14.89 -4.84 -0.64
CA ILE A 151 16.02 -5.22 -1.49
C ILE A 151 15.52 -5.58 -2.88
N GLY A 152 16.16 -5.00 -3.91
CA GLY A 152 15.70 -5.16 -5.29
C GLY A 152 15.71 -6.60 -5.82
N ILE A 153 16.59 -7.49 -5.33
CA ILE A 153 16.53 -8.91 -5.71
C ILE A 153 15.34 -9.65 -5.10
N SER A 154 14.86 -9.24 -3.92
CA SER A 154 13.76 -9.94 -3.23
C SER A 154 12.48 -9.90 -4.06
N ALA A 155 12.28 -8.84 -4.85
CA ALA A 155 11.19 -8.77 -5.82
C ALA A 155 11.30 -9.88 -6.89
N TYR A 156 12.49 -10.11 -7.44
CA TYR A 156 12.67 -11.19 -8.43
C TYR A 156 12.53 -12.58 -7.80
N LEU A 157 13.03 -12.76 -6.57
CA LEU A 157 12.91 -14.01 -5.83
C LEU A 157 11.44 -14.34 -5.51
N SER A 158 10.66 -13.33 -5.11
CA SER A 158 9.23 -13.52 -4.85
C SER A 158 8.45 -13.83 -6.12
N GLU A 159 8.77 -13.18 -7.25
CA GLU A 159 8.16 -13.51 -8.55
C GLU A 159 8.51 -14.94 -9.01
N LEU A 160 9.73 -15.39 -8.75
CA LEU A 160 10.12 -16.76 -9.05
C LEU A 160 9.36 -17.77 -8.19
N PHE A 161 9.23 -17.51 -6.89
CA PHE A 161 8.49 -18.36 -5.96
C PHE A 161 7.01 -18.48 -6.34
N MET A 162 6.38 -17.36 -6.72
CA MET A 162 4.96 -17.33 -7.04
C MET A 162 4.58 -18.03 -8.35
N ARG A 163 5.54 -18.39 -9.20
CA ARG A 163 5.28 -18.93 -10.54
C ARG A 163 4.34 -20.14 -10.52
N ASP A 164 4.63 -21.14 -9.70
CA ASP A 164 3.83 -22.37 -9.67
C ASP A 164 2.43 -22.11 -9.09
N ILE A 165 2.32 -21.22 -8.11
CA ILE A 165 1.03 -20.77 -7.55
C ILE A 165 0.22 -20.05 -8.63
N ASP A 166 0.82 -19.11 -9.34
CA ASP A 166 0.18 -18.32 -10.38
C ASP A 166 -0.32 -19.23 -11.51
N GLU A 167 0.48 -20.22 -11.94
CA GLU A 167 0.09 -21.21 -12.94
C GLU A 167 -1.05 -22.11 -12.46
N ASN A 168 -0.99 -22.59 -11.22
CA ASN A 168 -2.03 -23.46 -10.66
C ASN A 168 -3.37 -22.73 -10.49
N ILE A 169 -3.34 -21.46 -10.10
CA ILE A 169 -4.56 -20.62 -10.07
C ILE A 169 -5.10 -20.41 -11.48
N GLN A 170 -4.24 -20.11 -12.46
CA GLN A 170 -4.67 -19.92 -13.86
C GLN A 170 -5.28 -21.18 -14.48
N ARG A 171 -4.85 -22.37 -14.05
CA ARG A 171 -5.38 -23.67 -14.49
C ARG A 171 -6.73 -24.03 -13.84
N LEU A 172 -7.19 -23.29 -12.82
CA LEU A 172 -8.50 -23.56 -12.24
C LEU A 172 -9.62 -23.41 -13.27
N ASN A 173 -10.59 -24.32 -13.20
CA ASN A 173 -11.76 -24.26 -14.06
C ASN A 173 -12.50 -22.93 -13.90
N ALA A 174 -12.97 -22.39 -15.04
CA ALA A 174 -13.69 -21.13 -15.15
C ALA A 174 -12.89 -19.85 -14.90
N VAL A 175 -11.57 -19.89 -14.69
CA VAL A 175 -10.75 -18.66 -14.67
C VAL A 175 -10.69 -18.07 -16.08
N SER A 176 -11.22 -16.85 -16.26
CA SER A 176 -11.09 -16.08 -17.50
C SER A 176 -10.05 -14.99 -17.43
N TYR A 177 -9.70 -14.53 -16.22
CA TYR A 177 -8.63 -13.57 -16.03
C TYR A 177 -7.97 -13.76 -14.68
N TYR A 178 -6.64 -13.63 -14.68
CA TYR A 178 -5.80 -13.66 -13.50
C TYR A 178 -4.78 -12.53 -13.58
N ALA A 179 -4.58 -11.81 -12.48
CA ALA A 179 -3.47 -10.89 -12.35
C ALA A 179 -2.97 -10.81 -10.91
N ARG A 180 -1.65 -10.77 -10.76
CA ARG A 180 -0.97 -10.52 -9.49
C ARG A 180 -0.04 -9.34 -9.60
N TYR A 181 -0.01 -8.52 -8.55
CA TYR A 181 0.97 -7.47 -8.36
C TYR A 181 1.55 -7.59 -6.96
N VAL A 182 2.73 -8.20 -6.86
CA VAL A 182 3.37 -8.53 -5.58
C VAL A 182 2.45 -9.42 -4.74
N ASP A 183 1.87 -8.88 -3.66
CA ASP A 183 1.00 -9.55 -2.70
C ASP A 183 -0.48 -9.48 -3.08
N ASP A 184 -0.91 -8.46 -3.84
CA ASP A 184 -2.29 -8.29 -4.30
C ASP A 184 -2.57 -9.22 -5.51
N ILE A 185 -3.62 -10.04 -5.41
CA ILE A 185 -4.11 -10.95 -6.45
C ILE A 185 -5.55 -10.59 -6.80
N ILE A 186 -5.89 -10.61 -8.09
CA ILE A 186 -7.26 -10.56 -8.57
C ILE A 186 -7.52 -11.63 -9.62
N ILE A 187 -8.67 -12.26 -9.51
CA ILE A 187 -9.09 -13.40 -10.31
C ILE A 187 -10.54 -13.18 -10.71
N ILE A 188 -10.84 -13.43 -11.97
CA ILE A 188 -12.20 -13.36 -12.50
C ILE A 188 -12.57 -14.76 -12.98
N PHE A 189 -13.65 -15.28 -12.42
CA PHE A 189 -14.23 -16.54 -12.81
C PHE A 189 -15.52 -16.32 -13.60
N THR A 190 -15.65 -17.01 -14.72
CA THR A 190 -16.83 -17.00 -15.59
C THR A 190 -17.36 -18.42 -15.76
N PRO A 191 -17.92 -19.02 -14.69
CA PRO A 191 -18.47 -20.37 -14.78
C PRO A 191 -19.74 -20.40 -15.64
N PRO A 192 -20.06 -21.53 -16.27
CA PRO A 192 -21.26 -21.66 -17.10
C PRO A 192 -22.56 -21.54 -16.30
N TYR A 193 -22.50 -21.88 -15.00
CA TYR A 193 -23.64 -21.81 -14.10
C TYR A 193 -23.22 -21.14 -12.78
N LYS A 194 -24.21 -20.52 -12.13
CA LYS A 194 -24.03 -19.93 -10.80
C LYS A 194 -23.65 -21.05 -9.81
N LYS A 195 -22.72 -20.73 -8.92
CA LYS A 195 -22.39 -21.52 -7.73
C LYS A 195 -23.18 -21.02 -6.52
N ASP A 196 -23.67 -21.96 -5.72
CA ASP A 196 -24.47 -21.68 -4.52
C ASP A 196 -23.60 -21.25 -3.34
N ASP A 197 -22.45 -21.90 -3.15
CA ASP A 197 -21.49 -21.49 -2.12
C ASP A 197 -20.82 -20.15 -2.50
N LYS A 198 -21.04 -19.17 -1.62
CA LYS A 198 -20.53 -17.79 -1.76
C LYS A 198 -19.00 -17.72 -1.76
N ASN A 199 -18.31 -18.66 -1.11
CA ASN A 199 -16.85 -18.66 -0.98
C ASN A 199 -16.15 -19.76 -1.79
N TYR A 200 -16.90 -20.49 -2.63
CA TYR A 200 -16.38 -21.63 -3.39
C TYR A 200 -15.05 -21.34 -4.10
N PHE A 201 -14.99 -20.27 -4.90
CA PHE A 201 -13.78 -19.93 -5.66
C PHE A 201 -12.67 -19.40 -4.76
N LEU A 202 -13.00 -18.63 -3.71
CA LEU A 202 -12.03 -18.18 -2.74
C LEU A 202 -11.35 -19.36 -2.03
N ASN A 203 -12.11 -20.37 -1.60
CA ASN A 203 -11.59 -21.55 -0.92
C ASN A 203 -10.64 -22.37 -1.82
N LEU A 204 -10.95 -22.47 -3.13
CA LEU A 204 -10.05 -23.12 -4.10
C LEU A 204 -8.70 -22.39 -4.19
N VAL A 205 -8.74 -21.06 -4.24
CA VAL A 205 -7.54 -20.21 -4.33
C VAL A 205 -6.75 -20.24 -3.02
N GLU A 206 -7.44 -20.17 -1.88
CA GLU A 206 -6.84 -20.29 -0.55
C GLU A 206 -6.06 -21.59 -0.42
N LYS A 207 -6.67 -22.72 -0.79
CA LYS A 207 -6.02 -24.04 -0.73
C LYS A 207 -4.70 -24.08 -1.53
N ILE A 208 -4.70 -23.57 -2.77
CA ILE A 208 -3.46 -23.54 -3.59
C ILE A 208 -2.37 -22.71 -2.92
N ILE A 209 -2.73 -21.58 -2.30
CA ILE A 209 -1.77 -20.70 -1.62
C ILE A 209 -1.25 -21.35 -0.33
N GLU A 210 -2.12 -22.03 0.43
CA GLU A 210 -1.77 -22.72 1.68
C GLU A 210 -0.89 -23.95 1.46
N ASP A 211 -1.15 -24.72 0.40
CA ASP A 211 -0.32 -25.86 0.00
C ASP A 211 1.15 -25.42 -0.26
N GLU A 212 1.33 -24.17 -0.68
CA GLU A 212 2.66 -23.58 -0.87
C GLU A 212 3.30 -22.96 0.39
N GLY A 213 2.60 -23.00 1.53
CA GLY A 213 3.08 -22.49 2.82
C GLY A 213 2.88 -20.98 2.99
N LEU A 214 2.05 -20.36 2.14
CA LEU A 214 1.61 -18.97 2.28
C LEU A 214 0.21 -18.92 2.92
N LYS A 215 -0.23 -17.72 3.29
CA LYS A 215 -1.58 -17.51 3.82
C LYS A 215 -2.19 -16.27 3.20
N ILE A 216 -3.48 -16.31 2.93
CA ILE A 216 -4.23 -15.13 2.50
C ILE A 216 -4.57 -14.23 3.69
N ASN A 217 -4.70 -12.94 3.40
CA ASN A 217 -5.02 -11.92 4.37
C ASN A 217 -6.54 -11.77 4.43
N ILE A 218 -7.17 -12.64 5.21
CA ILE A 218 -8.60 -12.59 5.49
C ILE A 218 -8.83 -11.75 6.76
N LYS A 219 -9.62 -10.69 6.63
CA LYS A 219 -10.38 -10.09 7.72
C LYS A 219 -11.86 -10.41 7.55
N SER A 220 -12.29 -11.53 8.11
CA SER A 220 -13.72 -11.86 8.22
C SER A 220 -14.32 -11.17 9.44
N ASP A 221 -15.63 -10.90 9.40
CA ASP A 221 -16.40 -10.67 10.62
C ASP A 221 -16.24 -11.91 11.51
N ASP A 222 -15.85 -11.70 12.76
CA ASP A 222 -15.79 -12.74 13.79
C ASP A 222 -17.20 -13.15 14.28
N GLY A 223 -18.24 -12.54 13.70
CA GLY A 223 -19.64 -12.77 13.99
C GLY A 223 -20.20 -11.82 15.02
N PHE A 224 -19.41 -10.85 15.50
CA PHE A 224 -19.82 -9.86 16.49
C PHE A 224 -19.93 -8.47 15.91
N VAL A 225 -19.14 -8.11 14.90
CA VAL A 225 -19.08 -6.73 14.39
C VAL A 225 -20.44 -6.28 13.86
N ASN A 226 -21.11 -7.12 13.07
CA ASN A 226 -22.46 -6.81 12.58
C ASN A 226 -23.52 -6.84 13.69
N LYS A 227 -23.34 -7.65 14.73
CA LYS A 227 -24.24 -7.66 15.89
C LYS A 227 -24.13 -6.35 16.67
N PHE A 228 -22.92 -5.86 16.94
CA PHE A 228 -22.72 -4.54 17.55
C PHE A 228 -23.37 -3.43 16.72
N LYS A 229 -23.20 -3.44 15.38
CA LYS A 229 -23.87 -2.48 14.49
C LYS A 229 -25.38 -2.48 14.64
N HIS A 230 -25.98 -3.66 14.68
CA HIS A 230 -27.42 -3.81 14.82
C HIS A 230 -27.92 -3.26 16.17
N LEU A 231 -27.21 -3.53 17.26
CA LEU A 231 -27.55 -3.00 18.60
C LEU A 231 -27.48 -1.46 18.63
N LEU A 232 -26.48 -0.87 17.98
CA LEU A 232 -26.32 0.58 17.90
C LEU A 232 -27.42 1.28 17.09
N GLY A 233 -28.01 0.57 16.12
CA GLY A 233 -29.11 1.08 15.29
C GLY A 233 -30.52 0.70 15.76
N GLY A 234 -30.67 -0.13 16.80
CA GLY A 234 -31.94 -0.75 17.17
C GLY A 234 -32.87 0.10 18.04
N THR A 235 -32.33 1.00 18.87
CA THR A 235 -33.11 1.88 19.76
C THR A 235 -32.58 3.32 19.69
N ASN A 236 -33.36 4.30 20.17
CA ASN A 236 -32.89 5.70 20.28
C ASN A 236 -32.33 6.03 21.69
N ASN A 237 -32.39 5.09 22.64
CA ASN A 237 -31.91 5.28 24.00
C ASN A 237 -30.45 4.82 24.14
N ASN A 238 -29.54 5.76 24.39
CA ASN A 238 -28.10 5.48 24.47
C ASN A 238 -27.69 4.67 25.72
N GLU A 239 -28.44 4.75 26.82
CA GLU A 239 -28.19 3.89 28.00
C GLU A 239 -28.54 2.43 27.70
N GLU A 240 -29.65 2.22 26.99
CA GLU A 240 -30.08 0.90 26.56
C GLU A 240 -29.10 0.30 25.54
N LYS A 241 -28.65 1.09 24.56
CA LYS A 241 -27.58 0.66 23.63
C LYS A 241 -26.34 0.23 24.39
N LEU A 242 -25.89 1.03 25.36
CA LEU A 242 -24.68 0.75 26.12
C LEU A 242 -24.82 -0.54 26.93
N PHE A 243 -25.99 -0.75 27.54
CA PHE A 243 -26.30 -1.99 28.26
C PHE A 243 -26.29 -3.21 27.34
N GLN A 244 -26.92 -3.13 26.16
CA GLN A 244 -26.93 -4.21 25.18
C GLN A 244 -25.53 -4.52 24.63
N VAL A 245 -24.73 -3.48 24.35
CA VAL A 245 -23.32 -3.62 23.96
C VAL A 245 -22.50 -4.30 25.06
N ALA A 246 -22.66 -3.89 26.32
CA ALA A 246 -21.99 -4.49 27.47
C ALA A 246 -22.35 -5.98 27.64
N LYS A 247 -23.63 -6.32 27.45
CA LYS A 247 -24.11 -7.71 27.51
C LYS A 247 -23.48 -8.58 26.42
N LEU A 248 -23.41 -8.07 25.18
CA LEU A 248 -22.76 -8.79 24.07
C LEU A 248 -21.24 -8.90 24.31
N LEU A 249 -20.60 -7.87 24.85
CA LEU A 249 -19.18 -7.89 25.16
C LEU A 249 -18.84 -8.99 26.20
N LEU A 250 -19.67 -9.15 27.23
CA LEU A 250 -19.52 -10.20 28.25
C LEU A 250 -19.61 -11.61 27.63
N GLN A 251 -20.44 -11.79 26.59
CA GLN A 251 -20.52 -13.04 25.83
C GLN A 251 -19.26 -13.27 24.99
N CYS A 252 -18.65 -12.20 24.47
CA CYS A 252 -17.40 -12.28 23.71
C CYS A 252 -16.21 -12.66 24.60
N GLU A 253 -16.19 -12.20 25.85
CA GLU A 253 -15.13 -12.49 26.84
C GLU A 253 -14.97 -13.99 27.14
N GLN A 254 -16.02 -14.78 26.90
CA GLN A 254 -16.02 -16.23 27.08
C GLN A 254 -15.31 -17.00 25.95
N ILE A 255 -14.84 -16.32 24.91
CA ILE A 255 -14.18 -16.94 23.75
C ILE A 255 -12.65 -16.83 23.91
N LEU A 256 -11.94 -17.95 23.68
CA LEU A 256 -10.47 -18.07 23.84
C LEU A 256 -9.66 -16.98 23.12
N SER A 257 -10.21 -16.35 22.08
CA SER A 257 -9.56 -15.32 21.25
C SER A 257 -9.93 -13.88 21.59
N PHE A 258 -10.72 -13.62 22.65
CA PHE A 258 -11.19 -12.27 22.99
C PHE A 258 -10.07 -11.22 23.09
N GLN A 259 -8.98 -11.57 23.78
CA GLN A 259 -7.83 -10.66 23.97
C GLN A 259 -7.06 -10.31 22.68
N THR A 260 -7.28 -11.04 21.59
CA THR A 260 -6.57 -10.84 20.32
C THR A 260 -7.26 -9.84 19.39
N HIS A 261 -8.53 -9.47 19.65
CA HIS A 261 -9.30 -8.56 18.81
C HIS A 261 -9.22 -7.12 19.35
N HIS A 262 -8.44 -6.27 18.66
CA HIS A 262 -8.17 -4.90 19.10
C HIS A 262 -9.43 -4.04 19.29
N TYR A 263 -10.42 -4.18 18.38
CA TYR A 263 -11.65 -3.40 18.46
C TYR A 263 -12.50 -3.77 19.69
N LEU A 264 -12.54 -5.05 20.10
CA LEU A 264 -13.22 -5.48 21.34
C LEU A 264 -12.60 -4.83 22.57
N LYS A 265 -11.27 -4.71 22.61
CA LYS A 265 -10.56 -4.02 23.70
C LYS A 265 -10.91 -2.53 23.76
N LEU A 266 -11.02 -1.86 22.61
CA LEU A 266 -11.44 -0.46 22.56
C LEU A 266 -12.90 -0.29 23.01
N ILE A 267 -13.81 -1.18 22.58
CA ILE A 267 -15.20 -1.18 23.05
C ILE A 267 -15.24 -1.40 24.56
N GLN A 268 -14.46 -2.35 25.09
CA GLN A 268 -14.35 -2.63 26.52
C GLN A 268 -13.92 -1.38 27.32
N GLN A 269 -12.93 -0.63 26.82
CA GLN A 269 -12.51 0.64 27.43
C GLN A 269 -13.65 1.66 27.49
N GLN A 270 -14.47 1.76 26.43
CA GLN A 270 -15.63 2.65 26.43
C GLN A 270 -16.75 2.14 27.35
N VAL A 271 -16.98 0.82 27.42
CA VAL A 271 -18.01 0.21 28.29
C VAL A 271 -17.69 0.37 29.79
N TYR A 272 -16.41 0.38 30.18
CA TYR A 272 -16.02 0.57 31.59
C TYR A 272 -15.57 1.99 31.94
N SER A 273 -15.59 2.93 30.99
CA SER A 273 -15.27 4.33 31.28
C SER A 273 -16.38 4.99 32.11
N VAL A 274 -16.08 5.27 33.38
CA VAL A 274 -17.03 5.90 34.33
C VAL A 274 -16.94 7.44 34.28
N SER A 275 -15.82 7.99 33.78
CA SER A 275 -15.57 9.43 33.73
C SER A 275 -16.08 10.13 32.46
N VAL A 276 -16.65 9.39 31.51
CA VAL A 276 -17.15 9.91 30.23
C VAL A 276 -18.66 9.70 30.17
N ASP A 277 -19.40 10.66 29.64
CA ASP A 277 -20.86 10.55 29.50
C ASP A 277 -21.26 9.47 28.49
N VAL A 278 -22.47 8.93 28.64
CA VAL A 278 -22.97 7.79 27.86
C VAL A 278 -23.05 8.11 26.36
N ASN A 279 -23.37 9.35 25.98
CA ASN A 279 -23.49 9.72 24.57
C ASN A 279 -22.12 9.69 23.89
N SER A 280 -21.12 10.34 24.50
CA SER A 280 -19.75 10.33 23.99
C SER A 280 -19.17 8.92 23.88
N ARG A 281 -19.51 8.03 24.81
CA ARG A 281 -19.10 6.62 24.79
C ARG A 281 -19.75 5.86 23.65
N ILE A 282 -21.04 6.04 23.44
CA ILE A 282 -21.77 5.41 22.32
C ILE A 282 -21.25 5.90 20.97
N ASP A 283 -20.99 7.20 20.84
CA ASP A 283 -20.40 7.77 19.61
C ASP A 283 -19.04 7.14 19.30
N GLU A 284 -18.19 6.95 20.32
CA GLU A 284 -16.90 6.32 20.13
C GLU A 284 -17.01 4.82 19.82
N ILE A 285 -17.93 4.10 20.47
CA ILE A 285 -18.24 2.70 20.15
C ILE A 285 -18.74 2.58 18.70
N ASP A 286 -19.64 3.46 18.26
CA ASP A 286 -20.14 3.47 16.89
C ASP A 286 -19.03 3.78 15.88
N ARG A 287 -18.11 4.70 16.20
CA ARG A 287 -16.90 4.93 15.40
C ARG A 287 -16.01 3.69 15.32
N ILE A 288 -15.76 3.02 16.45
CA ILE A 288 -14.95 1.79 16.49
C ILE A 288 -15.60 0.70 15.63
N VAL A 289 -16.89 0.42 15.84
CA VAL A 289 -17.65 -0.60 15.11
C VAL A 289 -17.72 -0.26 13.62
N SER A 290 -18.02 1.00 13.28
CA SER A 290 -18.02 1.49 11.89
C SER A 290 -16.64 1.38 11.25
N SER A 291 -15.56 1.62 12.00
CA SER A 291 -14.19 1.44 11.51
C SER A 291 -13.86 -0.04 11.26
N GLU A 292 -14.34 -0.96 12.10
CA GLU A 292 -14.11 -2.40 11.92
C GLU A 292 -14.96 -2.96 10.77
N ILE A 293 -16.21 -2.51 10.62
CA ILE A 293 -17.04 -2.80 9.45
C ILE A 293 -16.34 -2.31 8.19
N LYS A 294 -15.87 -1.06 8.18
CA LYS A 294 -15.12 -0.50 7.05
C LYS A 294 -13.84 -1.29 6.79
N SER A 295 -13.20 -1.86 7.82
CA SER A 295 -12.02 -2.73 7.73
C SER A 295 -12.34 -4.10 7.10
N ILE A 296 -13.48 -4.70 7.45
CA ILE A 296 -14.01 -5.95 6.86
C ILE A 296 -14.53 -5.72 5.44
N GLU A 297 -15.23 -4.61 5.17
CA GLU A 297 -15.71 -4.24 3.84
C GLU A 297 -14.55 -3.88 2.90
N ASN A 298 -13.50 -3.24 3.43
CA ASN A 298 -12.23 -3.02 2.72
C ASN A 298 -11.26 -4.19 2.86
N ASN A 299 -11.74 -5.37 3.28
CA ASN A 299 -10.90 -6.54 3.43
C ASN A 299 -10.12 -6.75 2.13
N LYS A 300 -8.82 -7.03 2.31
CA LYS A 300 -7.96 -7.29 1.18
C LYS A 300 -8.37 -8.54 0.42
N THR A 301 -9.08 -9.45 1.11
CA THR A 301 -9.65 -10.65 0.52
C THR A 301 -11.17 -10.59 0.48
N PHE A 302 -11.78 -10.72 -0.70
CA PHE A 302 -13.23 -10.88 -0.83
C PHE A 302 -13.60 -11.58 -2.13
N GLN A 303 -14.80 -12.15 -2.17
CA GLN A 303 -15.45 -12.64 -3.38
C GLN A 303 -16.74 -11.84 -3.66
N CYS A 304 -16.91 -11.38 -4.89
CA CYS A 304 -18.13 -10.73 -5.36
C CYS A 304 -18.77 -11.56 -6.47
N ASN A 305 -20.10 -11.67 -6.44
CA ASN A 305 -20.90 -12.39 -7.43
C ASN A 305 -21.73 -11.40 -8.26
N LEU A 306 -21.41 -11.26 -9.55
CA LEU A 306 -22.12 -10.37 -10.47
C LEU A 306 -23.21 -11.07 -11.30
N PHE A 307 -23.60 -12.32 -10.97
CA PHE A 307 -24.68 -13.02 -11.67
C PHE A 307 -26.10 -12.50 -11.35
N LYS A 308 -26.29 -11.77 -10.23
CA LYS A 308 -27.64 -11.31 -9.80
C LYS A 308 -27.65 -9.97 -9.07
N SER A 309 -26.56 -9.21 -9.00
CA SER A 309 -26.52 -8.08 -8.08
C SER A 309 -27.27 -6.85 -8.64
N SER A 310 -28.44 -6.53 -8.10
CA SER A 310 -28.99 -5.17 -8.09
C SER A 310 -28.28 -4.25 -7.08
N ASN A 311 -27.34 -4.80 -6.30
CA ASN A 311 -26.62 -4.05 -5.27
C ASN A 311 -25.49 -3.21 -5.85
N ASN A 312 -25.30 -2.04 -5.24
CA ASN A 312 -24.11 -1.23 -5.44
C ASN A 312 -22.91 -1.91 -4.75
N PHE A 313 -21.79 -1.98 -5.44
CA PHE A 313 -20.57 -2.60 -4.94
C PHE A 313 -19.37 -1.76 -5.30
N SER A 314 -18.31 -1.82 -4.48
CA SER A 314 -17.06 -1.16 -4.83
C SER A 314 -15.85 -1.98 -4.43
N ILE A 315 -14.81 -1.92 -5.26
CA ILE A 315 -13.57 -2.69 -5.08
C ILE A 315 -12.39 -1.73 -5.05
N ASN A 316 -11.64 -1.70 -3.95
CA ASN A 316 -10.33 -1.08 -3.92
C ASN A 316 -9.27 -2.05 -4.44
N PHE A 317 -8.58 -1.72 -5.54
CA PHE A 317 -7.49 -2.52 -6.08
C PHE A 317 -6.41 -1.65 -6.72
N LEU A 318 -5.14 -1.91 -6.38
CA LEU A 318 -3.97 -1.21 -6.90
C LEU A 318 -4.12 0.32 -6.96
N GLY A 319 -4.65 0.90 -5.87
CA GLY A 319 -4.83 2.34 -5.68
C GLY A 319 -5.91 3.00 -6.52
N TYR A 320 -6.87 2.23 -7.00
CA TYR A 320 -8.11 2.71 -7.61
C TYR A 320 -9.30 2.05 -6.92
N LYS A 321 -10.47 2.68 -7.02
CA LYS A 321 -11.75 2.15 -6.56
C LYS A 321 -12.67 1.94 -7.75
N PHE A 322 -13.02 0.70 -8.04
CA PHE A 322 -13.96 0.33 -9.09
C PHE A 322 -15.35 0.34 -8.49
N VAL A 323 -16.27 1.13 -9.05
CA VAL A 323 -17.64 1.25 -8.55
C VAL A 323 -18.57 0.57 -9.53
N LEU A 324 -19.36 -0.38 -9.02
CA LEU A 324 -20.45 -1.02 -9.73
C LEU A 324 -21.78 -0.54 -9.14
N ARG A 325 -22.71 -0.15 -10.00
CA ARG A 325 -24.06 0.27 -9.64
C ARG A 325 -25.06 -0.64 -10.34
N ASN A 326 -25.99 -1.20 -9.58
CA ASN A 326 -26.95 -2.19 -10.09
C ASN A 326 -26.26 -3.34 -10.87
N GLY A 327 -25.11 -3.81 -10.37
CA GLY A 327 -24.33 -4.88 -10.99
C GLY A 327 -23.53 -4.50 -12.23
N ARG A 328 -23.63 -3.26 -12.72
CA ARG A 328 -22.85 -2.76 -13.87
C ARG A 328 -21.74 -1.83 -13.43
N PHE A 329 -20.59 -1.91 -14.10
CA PHE A 329 -19.51 -0.98 -13.87
C PHE A 329 -19.95 0.46 -14.21
N SER A 330 -19.79 1.35 -13.24
CA SER A 330 -20.23 2.74 -13.33
C SER A 330 -19.05 3.67 -13.54
N GLU A 331 -18.04 3.59 -12.68
CA GLU A 331 -16.90 4.50 -12.73
C GLU A 331 -15.68 3.93 -12.00
N ILE A 332 -14.51 4.51 -12.30
CA ILE A 332 -13.26 4.27 -11.57
C ILE A 332 -12.82 5.55 -10.88
N LEU A 333 -12.60 5.42 -9.57
CA LEU A 333 -12.31 6.49 -8.63
C LEU A 333 -10.90 6.33 -8.04
N LEU A 334 -10.44 7.33 -7.30
CA LEU A 334 -9.28 7.16 -6.42
C LEU A 334 -9.65 6.19 -5.29
N SER A 335 -8.73 5.30 -4.91
CA SER A 335 -8.95 4.43 -3.74
C SER A 335 -9.12 5.26 -2.46
N ASP A 336 -9.88 4.75 -1.50
CA ASP A 336 -10.14 5.44 -0.23
C ASP A 336 -8.84 5.84 0.50
N LYS A 337 -7.85 4.94 0.55
CA LYS A 337 -6.51 5.22 1.11
C LYS A 337 -5.77 6.37 0.42
N LYS A 338 -5.98 6.57 -0.89
CA LYS A 338 -5.38 7.69 -1.62
C LYS A 338 -6.07 9.00 -1.25
N MET A 339 -7.40 8.98 -1.13
CA MET A 339 -8.19 10.15 -0.70
C MET A 339 -7.76 10.61 0.70
N GLU A 340 -7.71 9.67 1.66
CA GLU A 340 -7.24 9.92 3.02
C GLU A 340 -5.81 10.50 3.03
N LYS A 341 -4.91 9.96 2.19
CA LYS A 341 -3.54 10.47 2.06
C LYS A 341 -3.47 11.90 1.52
N TYR A 342 -4.27 12.26 0.51
CA TYR A 342 -4.33 13.64 0.03
C TYR A 342 -4.87 14.58 1.11
N GLN A 343 -5.94 14.20 1.80
CA GLN A 343 -6.52 14.99 2.87
C GLN A 343 -5.52 15.23 4.00
N ALA A 344 -4.83 14.19 4.47
CA ALA A 344 -3.80 14.30 5.51
C ALA A 344 -2.68 15.25 5.08
N ARG A 345 -2.20 15.15 3.83
CA ARG A 345 -1.16 16.04 3.29
C ARG A 345 -1.61 17.49 3.21
N MET A 346 -2.86 17.74 2.84
CA MET A 346 -3.43 19.09 2.84
C MET A 346 -3.46 19.65 4.27
N LYS A 347 -3.99 18.90 5.24
CA LYS A 347 -4.03 19.30 6.66
C LYS A 347 -2.63 19.62 7.20
N LEU A 348 -1.66 18.71 7.03
CA LEU A 348 -0.27 18.90 7.45
C LEU A 348 0.39 20.12 6.78
N THR A 349 0.04 20.39 5.52
CA THR A 349 0.54 21.57 4.79
C THR A 349 0.09 22.87 5.45
N PHE A 350 -1.18 22.99 5.83
CA PHE A 350 -1.71 24.18 6.51
C PHE A 350 -1.25 24.27 7.96
N GLN A 351 -1.16 23.16 8.69
CA GLN A 351 -0.59 23.14 10.04
C GLN A 351 0.86 23.66 10.04
N ALA A 352 1.69 23.20 9.11
CA ALA A 352 3.06 23.67 8.97
C ALA A 352 3.13 25.16 8.60
N PHE A 353 2.22 25.65 7.76
CA PHE A 353 2.12 27.07 7.43
C PHE A 353 1.74 27.91 8.66
N SER A 354 0.70 27.51 9.40
CA SER A 354 0.24 28.20 10.60
C SER A 354 1.31 28.28 11.69
N ALA A 355 2.10 27.21 11.86
CA ALA A 355 3.21 27.19 12.82
C ALA A 355 4.36 28.13 12.42
N SER A 356 4.65 28.27 11.13
CA SER A 356 5.83 29.02 10.65
C SER A 356 5.53 30.48 10.24
N ARG A 357 4.27 30.80 9.90
CA ARG A 357 3.87 32.11 9.35
C ARG A 357 4.15 33.28 10.30
N ARG A 358 4.17 33.06 11.62
CA ARG A 358 4.45 34.09 12.63
C ARG A 358 5.92 34.53 12.65
N TYR A 359 6.83 33.63 12.30
CA TYR A 359 8.27 33.87 12.36
C TYR A 359 8.82 34.35 11.02
N ASN A 360 8.40 33.71 9.92
CA ASN A 360 8.84 34.08 8.58
C ASN A 360 7.71 33.85 7.57
N TYR A 361 6.86 34.86 7.44
CA TYR A 361 5.68 34.78 6.57
C TYR A 361 6.04 34.54 5.10
N ALA A 362 7.08 35.22 4.58
CA ALA A 362 7.46 35.14 3.17
C ALA A 362 7.91 33.73 2.78
N GLU A 363 8.80 33.11 3.55
CA GLU A 363 9.28 31.75 3.28
C GLU A 363 8.19 30.69 3.54
N SER A 364 7.38 30.88 4.58
CA SER A 364 6.24 30.01 4.88
C SER A 364 5.23 29.99 3.74
N ARG A 365 4.93 31.17 3.16
CA ARG A 365 4.03 31.31 2.01
C ARG A 365 4.61 30.67 0.74
N LYS A 366 5.92 30.79 0.49
CA LYS A 366 6.60 30.10 -0.63
C LYS A 366 6.48 28.57 -0.50
N LEU A 367 6.67 28.03 0.70
CA LEU A 367 6.51 26.60 0.97
C LEU A 367 5.06 26.15 0.81
N LEU A 368 4.09 26.91 1.35
CA LEU A 368 2.67 26.63 1.19
C LEU A 368 2.28 26.53 -0.30
N HIS A 369 2.64 27.55 -1.09
CA HIS A 369 2.40 27.55 -2.53
C HIS A 369 3.05 26.34 -3.23
N SER A 370 4.29 26.02 -2.87
CA SER A 370 5.03 24.91 -3.48
C SER A 370 4.42 23.55 -3.16
N ARG A 371 3.95 23.34 -1.93
CA ARG A 371 3.28 22.12 -1.47
C ARG A 371 1.91 21.96 -2.15
N LEU A 372 1.10 23.01 -2.21
CA LEU A 372 -0.18 22.98 -2.91
C LEU A 372 0.01 22.78 -4.43
N SER A 373 1.02 23.40 -5.03
CA SER A 373 1.38 23.15 -6.43
C SER A 373 1.75 21.70 -6.66
N TYR A 374 2.54 21.09 -5.77
CA TYR A 374 2.91 19.69 -5.89
C TYR A 374 1.72 18.73 -5.73
N LEU A 375 0.78 19.03 -4.82
CA LEU A 375 -0.42 18.21 -4.63
C LEU A 375 -1.39 18.31 -5.81
N THR A 376 -1.60 19.52 -6.34
CA THR A 376 -2.64 19.79 -7.34
C THR A 376 -2.15 19.68 -8.78
N LYS A 377 -0.85 19.61 -9.06
CA LYS A 377 -0.29 19.59 -10.42
C LYS A 377 0.60 18.37 -10.68
N ASN A 378 1.11 18.27 -11.90
CA ASN A 378 2.08 17.24 -12.29
C ASN A 378 3.50 17.74 -12.12
N THR A 379 4.45 16.82 -11.89
CA THR A 379 5.86 17.12 -11.72
C THR A 379 6.68 16.15 -12.57
N ARG A 380 7.70 16.67 -13.24
CA ARG A 380 8.72 15.86 -13.91
C ARG A 380 9.86 15.55 -12.95
N LEU A 381 10.11 14.27 -12.74
CA LEU A 381 11.32 13.79 -12.05
C LEU A 381 12.48 13.81 -13.05
N THR A 382 13.61 14.38 -12.64
CA THR A 382 14.77 14.56 -13.51
C THR A 382 15.85 13.52 -13.24
N MET A 383 16.11 13.15 -11.97
CA MET A 383 17.10 12.14 -11.56
C MET A 383 16.70 11.51 -10.21
N PRO A 384 17.04 10.23 -9.94
CA PRO A 384 17.69 9.25 -10.82
C PRO A 384 16.72 8.54 -11.77
N LYS A 385 15.41 8.67 -11.57
CA LYS A 385 14.38 8.18 -12.51
C LYS A 385 13.77 9.37 -13.24
N LYS A 386 13.83 9.35 -14.58
CA LYS A 386 13.11 10.29 -15.43
C LYS A 386 11.68 9.78 -15.61
N ASP A 387 10.75 10.39 -14.90
CA ASP A 387 9.34 9.97 -14.95
C ASP A 387 8.42 11.16 -14.64
N PHE A 388 7.13 11.00 -14.92
CA PHE A 388 6.10 11.97 -14.58
C PHE A 388 5.28 11.46 -13.40
N ILE A 389 5.08 12.33 -12.42
CA ILE A 389 4.25 12.05 -11.25
C ILE A 389 3.25 13.20 -11.05
N GLY A 390 2.26 12.97 -10.19
CA GLY A 390 1.29 13.99 -9.79
C GLY A 390 -0.13 13.59 -10.13
N ILE A 391 -1.04 14.56 -10.03
CA ILE A 391 -2.48 14.27 -10.00
C ILE A 391 -2.95 13.46 -11.21
N TYR A 392 -2.46 13.76 -12.42
CA TYR A 392 -2.78 13.00 -13.63
C TYR A 392 -1.96 11.72 -13.74
N TYR A 393 -0.63 11.81 -13.80
CA TYR A 393 0.23 10.66 -14.15
C TYR A 393 0.18 9.52 -13.13
N SER A 394 -0.13 9.81 -11.86
CA SER A 394 -0.32 8.78 -10.84
C SER A 394 -1.74 8.18 -10.80
N ASN A 395 -2.69 8.76 -11.54
CA ASN A 395 -4.11 8.43 -11.52
C ASN A 395 -4.76 8.45 -12.90
N ASN A 396 -4.00 8.22 -13.97
CA ASN A 396 -4.41 8.43 -15.37
C ASN A 396 -5.56 7.54 -15.87
N LEU A 397 -6.03 6.59 -15.07
CA LEU A 397 -7.15 5.71 -15.39
C LEU A 397 -8.51 6.23 -14.92
N ILE A 398 -8.54 7.26 -14.05
CA ILE A 398 -9.77 7.97 -13.69
C ILE A 398 -10.21 8.92 -14.81
N ASN A 399 -11.51 9.18 -14.88
CA ASN A 399 -12.06 10.12 -15.85
C ASN A 399 -11.87 11.56 -15.36
N GLU A 400 -11.81 12.54 -16.28
CA GLU A 400 -11.62 13.95 -15.91
C GLU A 400 -12.78 14.53 -15.07
N SER A 401 -13.99 14.02 -15.29
CA SER A 401 -15.21 14.39 -14.56
C SER A 401 -15.45 13.58 -13.28
N CYS A 402 -14.47 12.75 -12.88
CA CYS A 402 -14.54 11.84 -11.73
C CYS A 402 -14.89 12.58 -10.43
N SER A 403 -15.79 11.98 -9.63
CA SER A 403 -16.24 12.53 -8.35
C SER A 403 -15.11 12.73 -7.36
N SER A 404 -14.09 11.87 -7.36
CA SER A 404 -12.91 12.01 -6.48
C SER A 404 -12.17 13.34 -6.68
N LEU A 405 -12.07 13.85 -7.91
CA LEU A 405 -11.39 15.14 -8.16
C LEU A 405 -12.21 16.32 -7.62
N LYS A 406 -13.54 16.24 -7.73
CA LYS A 406 -14.45 17.23 -7.16
C LYS A 406 -14.36 17.24 -5.63
N GLU A 407 -14.36 16.06 -5.02
CA GLU A 407 -14.23 15.90 -3.57
C GLU A 407 -12.87 16.42 -3.06
N LEU A 408 -11.76 16.12 -3.75
CA LEU A 408 -10.44 16.68 -3.41
C LEU A 408 -10.43 18.21 -3.48
N ASN A 409 -11.08 18.80 -4.48
CA ASN A 409 -11.21 20.25 -4.61
C ASN A 409 -12.03 20.86 -3.47
N SER A 410 -13.18 20.27 -3.14
CA SER A 410 -14.02 20.73 -2.02
C SER A 410 -13.23 20.68 -0.72
N MET A 411 -12.59 19.54 -0.42
CA MET A 411 -11.77 19.38 0.78
C MET A 411 -10.64 20.42 0.85
N LEU A 412 -9.99 20.75 -0.27
CA LEU A 412 -8.97 21.78 -0.28
C LEU A 412 -9.55 23.16 0.08
N TYR A 413 -10.70 23.51 -0.47
CA TYR A 413 -11.35 24.80 -0.21
C TYR A 413 -11.83 24.90 1.23
N ASP A 414 -12.43 23.84 1.77
CA ASP A 414 -12.85 23.77 3.17
C ASP A 414 -11.65 23.92 4.11
N ILE A 415 -10.53 23.24 3.82
CA ILE A 415 -9.30 23.38 4.60
C ILE A 415 -8.73 24.80 4.52
N ILE A 416 -8.77 25.44 3.34
CA ILE A 416 -8.33 26.84 3.19
C ILE A 416 -9.16 27.75 4.08
N ASP A 417 -10.48 27.65 4.04
CA ASP A 417 -11.38 28.52 4.79
C ASP A 417 -11.26 28.31 6.30
N GLN A 418 -11.18 27.05 6.74
CA GLN A 418 -10.99 26.70 8.16
C GLN A 418 -9.65 27.20 8.73
N ASN A 419 -8.57 27.19 7.94
CA ASN A 419 -7.23 27.56 8.41
C ASN A 419 -6.91 29.05 8.23
N LEU A 420 -7.72 29.79 7.48
CA LEU A 420 -7.55 31.22 7.23
C LEU A 420 -8.86 31.97 7.49
N PRO A 421 -9.43 31.95 8.71
CA PRO A 421 -10.74 32.57 8.98
C PRO A 421 -10.67 34.10 9.06
N ASP A 422 -9.50 34.68 9.36
CA ASP A 422 -9.34 36.14 9.56
C ASP A 422 -9.64 36.91 8.25
N PRO A 423 -10.48 37.96 8.25
CA PRO A 423 -10.68 38.84 7.11
C PRO A 423 -9.39 39.33 6.44
N LYS A 424 -8.31 39.55 7.21
CA LYS A 424 -6.99 39.96 6.67
C LYS A 424 -6.39 38.95 5.71
N ASP A 425 -6.75 37.67 5.84
CA ASP A 425 -6.26 36.60 4.97
C ASP A 425 -7.10 36.45 3.68
N GLU A 426 -8.08 37.33 3.41
CA GLU A 426 -8.98 37.23 2.24
C GLU A 426 -8.23 37.15 0.90
N GLN A 427 -7.26 38.05 0.66
CA GLN A 427 -6.47 38.01 -0.56
C GLN A 427 -5.65 36.73 -0.69
N LEU A 428 -5.19 36.17 0.43
CA LEU A 428 -4.49 34.89 0.44
C LEU A 428 -5.47 33.76 0.11
N ARG A 429 -6.66 33.71 0.74
CA ARG A 429 -7.71 32.72 0.42
C ARG A 429 -8.06 32.72 -1.06
N VAL A 430 -8.32 33.89 -1.64
CA VAL A 430 -8.64 34.04 -3.07
C VAL A 430 -7.51 33.50 -3.95
N ARG A 431 -6.25 33.77 -3.60
CA ARG A 431 -5.09 33.24 -4.34
C ARG A 431 -4.94 31.72 -4.18
N LEU A 432 -5.19 31.18 -2.99
CA LEU A 432 -5.07 29.74 -2.73
C LEU A 432 -6.20 28.93 -3.37
N LYS A 433 -7.42 29.48 -3.47
CA LYS A 433 -8.54 28.85 -4.18
C LYS A 433 -8.35 28.79 -5.71
N ARG A 434 -7.24 29.31 -6.25
CA ARG A 434 -6.81 29.05 -7.64
C ARG A 434 -6.13 27.68 -7.81
N PHE A 435 -5.71 27.03 -6.73
CA PHE A 435 -5.22 25.66 -6.78
C PHE A 435 -6.39 24.72 -6.98
N CYS A 436 -6.31 23.89 -8.02
CA CYS A 436 -7.43 23.07 -8.48
C CYS A 436 -6.91 21.71 -8.99
N PHE A 437 -7.30 20.63 -8.32
CA PHE A 437 -6.99 19.25 -8.72
C PHE A 437 -7.58 18.91 -10.08
N ILE A 438 -8.79 19.41 -10.38
CA ILE A 438 -9.47 19.17 -11.66
C ILE A 438 -8.62 19.79 -12.79
N ASP A 439 -8.22 21.05 -12.68
CA ASP A 439 -7.39 21.72 -13.69
C ASP A 439 -6.02 21.05 -13.83
N GLY A 440 -5.40 20.65 -12.71
CA GLY A 440 -4.14 19.91 -12.75
C GLY A 440 -4.25 18.57 -13.47
N PHE A 441 -5.41 17.91 -13.36
CA PHE A 441 -5.69 16.64 -14.01
C PHE A 441 -6.01 16.81 -15.49
N SER A 442 -7.07 17.55 -15.83
CA SER A 442 -7.59 17.69 -17.21
C SER A 442 -6.63 18.46 -18.12
N LYS A 443 -6.13 19.60 -17.67
CA LYS A 443 -5.17 20.43 -18.43
C LYS A 443 -3.72 19.94 -18.29
N ARG A 444 -3.49 18.88 -17.50
CA ARG A 444 -2.16 18.29 -17.23
C ARG A 444 -1.10 19.32 -16.86
N THR A 445 -1.47 20.33 -16.07
CA THR A 445 -0.55 21.42 -15.75
C THR A 445 0.65 20.92 -14.96
N PHE A 446 1.83 21.52 -15.18
CA PHE A 446 3.09 21.11 -14.56
C PHE A 446 3.59 22.14 -13.54
N TYR A 447 4.24 21.62 -12.49
CA TYR A 447 5.00 22.38 -11.53
C TYR A 447 6.48 22.01 -11.61
N ASN A 448 7.32 22.96 -12.01
CA ASN A 448 8.76 22.75 -12.11
C ASN A 448 9.42 22.96 -10.74
N LEU A 449 9.59 21.87 -9.96
CA LEU A 449 10.26 21.90 -8.65
C LEU A 449 11.70 22.41 -8.72
N THR A 450 12.46 22.01 -9.75
CA THR A 450 13.90 22.28 -9.83
C THR A 450 14.22 23.77 -9.99
N SER A 451 13.34 24.51 -10.66
CA SER A 451 13.49 25.96 -10.89
C SER A 451 13.24 26.83 -9.66
N LYS A 452 12.77 26.27 -8.55
CA LYS A 452 12.29 27.05 -7.40
C LYS A 452 13.37 27.23 -6.35
N VAL A 453 13.46 28.42 -5.78
CA VAL A 453 14.32 28.67 -4.62
C VAL A 453 13.45 28.49 -3.37
N LEU A 454 13.67 27.39 -2.66
CA LEU A 454 12.98 27.07 -1.40
C LEU A 454 13.89 27.27 -0.19
N PRO A 455 13.34 27.67 0.96
CA PRO A 455 14.11 27.91 2.18
C PRO A 455 14.90 26.68 2.61
N LYS A 456 15.96 26.91 3.38
CA LYS A 456 16.73 25.81 4.02
C LYS A 456 15.88 25.23 5.14
N ILE A 457 15.71 23.91 5.13
CA ILE A 457 14.94 23.16 6.13
C ILE A 457 15.85 22.10 6.70
N LYS A 458 15.83 21.92 8.01
CA LYS A 458 16.49 20.81 8.70
C LYS A 458 15.49 19.69 8.95
N ASP A 459 15.95 18.45 8.79
CA ASP A 459 15.19 17.28 9.20
C ASP A 459 15.21 17.08 10.73
N LYS A 460 14.57 16.01 11.21
CA LYS A 460 14.51 15.65 12.63
C LYS A 460 15.90 15.35 13.23
N SER A 461 16.90 15.04 12.40
CA SER A 461 18.29 14.81 12.81
C SER A 461 19.15 16.09 12.83
N GLY A 462 18.58 17.23 12.45
CA GLY A 462 19.29 18.50 12.33
C GLY A 462 20.06 18.68 11.01
N SER A 463 19.98 17.71 10.10
CA SER A 463 20.64 17.74 8.79
C SER A 463 19.82 18.57 7.80
N TYR A 464 20.49 19.37 6.95
CA TYR A 464 19.79 20.14 5.92
C TYR A 464 19.28 19.26 4.79
N LEU A 465 18.00 19.43 4.45
CA LEU A 465 17.38 18.83 3.27
C LEU A 465 18.04 19.39 2.00
N ARG A 466 18.43 18.49 1.09
CA ARG A 466 19.28 18.78 -0.07
C ARG A 466 18.45 19.19 -1.27
N THR A 467 17.30 18.56 -1.48
CA THR A 467 16.48 18.77 -2.69
C THR A 467 15.19 19.54 -2.38
N ASN A 468 14.66 20.25 -3.38
CA ASN A 468 13.33 20.86 -3.26
C ASN A 468 12.22 19.82 -3.08
N PHE A 469 12.41 18.61 -3.60
CA PHE A 469 11.50 17.50 -3.39
C PHE A 469 11.45 17.13 -1.91
N GLU A 470 12.59 16.87 -1.28
CA GLU A 470 12.71 16.59 0.15
C GLU A 470 12.05 17.70 0.99
N LYS A 471 12.35 18.97 0.70
CA LYS A 471 11.76 20.12 1.41
C LYS A 471 10.23 20.18 1.36
N ILE A 472 9.63 19.74 0.26
CA ILE A 472 8.18 19.70 0.08
C ILE A 472 7.59 18.53 0.85
N VAL A 473 8.13 17.33 0.67
CA VAL A 473 7.53 16.08 1.19
C VAL A 473 7.84 15.81 2.65
N TYR A 474 8.88 16.42 3.22
CA TYR A 474 9.33 16.18 4.60
C TYR A 474 8.24 16.36 5.67
N ILE A 475 7.30 17.28 5.49
CA ILE A 475 6.20 17.46 6.46
C ILE A 475 5.14 16.35 6.40
N TRP A 476 5.22 15.48 5.40
CA TRP A 476 4.32 14.35 5.19
C TRP A 476 4.99 13.00 5.55
N GLU A 477 6.21 13.05 6.07
CA GLU A 477 7.02 11.92 6.56
C GLU A 477 7.08 11.88 8.10
#